data_AF-A0A7W8ILS7-F1
#
_entry.id   AF-A0A7W8ILS7-F1
#
_cell.length_a   1.000
_cell.length_b   1.000
_cell.length_c   1.000
_cell.angle_alpha   90.00
_cell.angle_beta   90.00
_cell.angle_gamma   90.00
#
_symmetry.space_group_name_H-M   'P 1'
#
loop_
_entity.id
_entity.type
_entity.pdbx_description
1 polymer ?
#
loop_
_entity_poly.entity_id
_entity_poly.type
_entity_poly.pdbx_seq_one_letter_code
_entity_poly.pdbx_strand_id
1 'polypeptide(L)'
;MSILPSIRSSSTSRILLATSVLWSAIPLLAFGAPNSKALREALVADYPLTKVGVVMFRTDYNRITQPGAILAVRVPGIYADVANTEDAIVNTNVANGQVSQATGFTAAFGSNTGKSRTLNPNEKVYVTDVLVKRDAVQLELLTVDVTTLADGQGTRYRAELNVKLPGLDSMKPEDVKKTIDTVVADPAVASAVESKTVKLGMSTDEVKKTLGNPDKIVDLGAKQVYIYKDMKIVFIDSKVSDVQ
;
A
#
# COMPACT_ATOMS: atom_id res chain seq x y z
N MET A 1 -40.98 1.39 -58.43
CA MET A 1 -40.82 2.53 -57.49
C MET A 1 -42.21 2.98 -57.11
N SER A 2 -42.70 2.92 -55.89
CA SER A 2 -42.06 2.79 -54.59
C SER A 2 -43.03 2.07 -53.64
N ILE A 3 -42.47 1.26 -52.76
CA ILE A 3 -43.17 0.46 -51.74
C ILE A 3 -43.22 1.34 -50.49
N LEU A 4 -44.38 1.54 -49.86
CA LEU A 4 -44.43 2.02 -48.48
C LEU A 4 -45.61 1.40 -47.71
N PRO A 5 -45.41 0.99 -46.44
CA PRO A 5 -46.36 0.15 -45.72
C PRO A 5 -47.15 0.85 -44.61
N SER A 6 -48.28 0.21 -44.29
CA SER A 6 -48.90 -0.06 -42.98
C SER A 6 -49.23 1.05 -41.99
N ILE A 7 -50.53 1.14 -41.71
CA ILE A 7 -51.24 1.80 -40.62
C ILE A 7 -51.13 0.99 -39.30
N ARG A 8 -50.89 1.69 -38.18
CA ARG A 8 -51.43 1.36 -36.82
C ARG A 8 -51.30 2.60 -35.94
N SER A 9 -52.36 3.37 -35.73
CA SER A 9 -53.36 3.28 -34.63
C SER A 9 -52.81 3.55 -33.22
N SER A 10 -53.08 4.78 -32.78
CA SER A 10 -53.54 5.25 -31.46
C SER A 10 -53.06 4.57 -30.17
N SER A 11 -52.53 5.38 -29.25
CA SER A 11 -53.25 5.71 -28.00
C SER A 11 -52.54 6.82 -27.22
N THR A 12 -53.28 7.90 -27.00
CA THR A 12 -53.02 8.91 -25.98
C THR A 12 -53.29 8.33 -24.59
N SER A 13 -52.34 8.41 -23.66
CA SER A 13 -52.64 8.59 -22.23
C SER A 13 -51.42 8.87 -21.37
N ARG A 14 -51.50 10.04 -20.72
CA ARG A 14 -51.16 10.31 -19.32
C ARG A 14 -49.68 10.26 -18.89
N ILE A 15 -49.15 11.47 -18.79
CA ILE A 15 -48.11 11.91 -17.87
C ILE A 15 -48.35 11.34 -16.47
N LEU A 16 -47.37 10.58 -15.98
CA LEU A 16 -47.07 10.41 -14.56
C LEU A 16 -45.56 10.53 -14.43
N LEU A 17 -45.12 11.67 -13.89
CA LEU A 17 -43.74 11.89 -13.46
C LEU A 17 -43.49 10.93 -12.27
N ALA A 18 -42.79 9.83 -12.53
CA ALA A 18 -42.23 8.99 -11.48
C ALA A 18 -40.73 9.24 -11.46
N THR A 19 -40.28 10.10 -10.55
CA THR A 19 -38.89 10.25 -10.16
C THR A 19 -38.41 8.95 -9.49
N SER A 20 -37.93 8.00 -10.29
CA SER A 20 -37.22 6.83 -9.79
C SER A 20 -35.73 7.15 -9.73
N VAL A 21 -35.29 7.66 -8.57
CA VAL A 21 -33.91 7.45 -8.12
C VAL A 21 -33.78 5.95 -7.88
N LEU A 22 -33.41 5.21 -8.92
CA LEU A 22 -32.97 3.83 -8.80
C LEU A 22 -31.55 3.87 -8.24
N TRP A 23 -31.47 4.07 -6.93
CA TRP A 23 -30.37 3.60 -6.12
C TRP A 23 -30.43 2.07 -6.21
N SER A 24 -29.70 1.49 -7.15
CA SER A 24 -29.40 0.06 -7.12
C SER A 24 -28.48 -0.16 -5.92
N ALA A 25 -29.08 -0.23 -4.74
CA ALA A 25 -28.50 -0.85 -3.58
C ALA A 25 -28.31 -2.33 -3.93
N ILE A 26 -27.16 -2.65 -4.50
CA ILE A 26 -26.61 -3.99 -4.32
C ILE A 26 -26.52 -4.16 -2.80
N PRO A 27 -27.19 -5.15 -2.20
CA PRO A 27 -26.96 -5.45 -0.80
C PRO A 27 -25.51 -5.90 -0.73
N LEU A 28 -24.66 -5.00 -0.21
CA LEU A 28 -23.30 -5.33 0.19
C LEU A 28 -23.43 -6.29 1.38
N LEU A 29 -23.64 -7.58 1.11
CA LEU A 29 -23.34 -8.63 2.07
C LEU A 29 -21.82 -8.82 2.11
N ALA A 30 -21.11 -7.76 2.51
CA ALA A 30 -19.88 -7.92 3.24
C ALA A 30 -20.31 -7.95 4.71
N PHE A 31 -20.48 -9.16 5.27
CA PHE A 31 -20.37 -9.32 6.72
C PHE A 31 -18.92 -8.91 7.08
N GLY A 32 -18.70 -7.61 7.27
CA GLY A 32 -17.50 -7.12 7.92
C GLY A 32 -17.47 -7.75 9.31
N ALA A 33 -16.32 -8.25 9.73
CA ALA A 33 -16.15 -8.74 11.08
C ALA A 33 -16.69 -7.72 12.10
N PRO A 34 -17.28 -8.15 13.22
CA PRO A 34 -17.94 -7.25 14.17
C PRO A 34 -17.05 -6.09 14.65
N ASN A 35 -15.73 -6.23 14.57
CA ASN A 35 -14.74 -5.22 14.97
C ASN A 35 -14.11 -4.42 13.80
N SER A 36 -14.50 -4.66 12.54
CA SER A 36 -13.85 -4.06 11.36
C SER A 36 -13.91 -2.52 11.33
N LYS A 37 -15.05 -1.93 11.75
CA LYS A 37 -15.21 -0.47 11.86
C LYS A 37 -14.31 0.13 12.94
N ALA A 38 -14.31 -0.45 14.13
CA ALA A 38 -13.49 0.01 15.25
C ALA A 38 -11.98 -0.14 14.95
N LEU A 39 -11.60 -1.24 14.32
CA LEU A 39 -10.23 -1.46 13.86
C LEU A 39 -9.82 -0.42 12.81
N ARG A 40 -10.69 -0.13 11.82
CA ARG A 40 -10.43 0.94 10.84
C ARG A 40 -10.25 2.29 11.53
N GLU A 41 -11.12 2.63 12.48
CA GLU A 41 -11.03 3.91 13.22
C GLU A 41 -9.71 4.03 13.99
N ALA A 42 -9.28 2.97 14.68
CA ALA A 42 -7.98 2.93 15.36
C ALA A 42 -6.81 3.11 14.37
N LEU A 43 -6.84 2.39 13.24
CA LEU A 43 -5.81 2.52 12.22
C LEU A 43 -5.79 3.91 11.57
N VAL A 44 -6.94 4.55 11.35
CA VAL A 44 -7.00 5.92 10.81
C VAL A 44 -6.48 6.94 11.83
N ALA A 45 -6.58 6.66 13.14
CA ALA A 45 -5.94 7.48 14.16
C ALA A 45 -4.40 7.35 14.13
N ASP A 46 -3.89 6.14 13.91
CA ASP A 46 -2.45 5.86 13.79
C ASP A 46 -1.85 6.31 12.45
N TYR A 47 -2.64 6.24 11.37
CA TYR A 47 -2.28 6.62 10.01
C TYR A 47 -3.29 7.65 9.45
N PRO A 48 -3.25 8.92 9.92
CA PRO A 48 -4.17 9.97 9.48
C PRO A 48 -4.26 10.09 7.96
N LEU A 49 -5.46 9.93 7.42
CA LEU A 49 -5.71 9.93 5.98
C LEU A 49 -5.51 11.31 5.36
N THR A 50 -4.96 11.30 4.15
CA THR A 50 -4.86 12.46 3.27
C THR A 50 -6.12 12.57 2.43
N LYS A 51 -6.69 13.78 2.37
CA LYS A 51 -7.80 14.08 1.46
C LYS A 51 -7.28 14.70 0.19
N VAL A 52 -7.86 14.26 -0.92
CA VAL A 52 -7.57 14.75 -2.26
C VAL A 52 -8.77 15.51 -2.82
N GLY A 53 -8.55 16.22 -3.92
CA GLY A 53 -9.56 17.03 -4.58
C GLY A 53 -10.54 16.18 -5.36
N VAL A 54 -11.72 16.74 -5.61
CA VAL A 54 -12.71 16.18 -6.53
C VAL A 54 -13.01 17.25 -7.58
N VAL A 55 -12.96 16.87 -8.85
CA VAL A 55 -13.29 17.72 -9.99
C VAL A 55 -14.28 16.96 -10.87
N MET A 56 -15.45 17.55 -11.12
CA MET A 56 -16.49 16.95 -11.95
C MET A 56 -16.77 15.48 -11.62
N PHE A 57 -17.01 15.17 -10.34
CA PHE A 57 -17.30 13.82 -9.83
C PHE A 57 -16.16 12.80 -9.95
N ARG A 58 -14.94 13.25 -10.29
CA ARG A 58 -13.73 12.42 -10.33
C ARG A 58 -12.74 12.86 -9.28
N THR A 59 -12.11 11.88 -8.63
CA THR A 59 -11.02 12.13 -7.69
C THR A 59 -9.79 12.63 -8.46
N ASP A 60 -9.20 13.71 -7.99
CA ASP A 60 -7.93 14.23 -8.49
C ASP A 60 -6.85 14.04 -7.42
N TYR A 61 -6.15 12.92 -7.51
CA TYR A 61 -5.07 12.55 -6.61
C TYR A 61 -3.85 13.47 -6.75
N ASN A 62 -3.75 14.26 -7.82
CA ASN A 62 -2.72 15.29 -7.95
C ASN A 62 -3.04 16.56 -7.17
N ARG A 63 -4.24 16.68 -6.59
CA ARG A 63 -4.66 17.83 -5.78
C ARG A 63 -4.88 17.40 -4.33
N ILE A 64 -3.89 17.61 -3.46
CA ILE A 64 -4.06 17.41 -2.02
C ILE A 64 -4.88 18.57 -1.43
N THR A 65 -5.97 18.27 -0.73
CA THR A 65 -6.84 19.27 -0.08
C THR A 65 -6.65 19.32 1.43
N GLN A 66 -6.27 18.19 2.04
CA GLN A 66 -5.87 18.11 3.44
C GLN A 66 -4.74 17.08 3.56
N PRO A 67 -3.50 17.49 3.88
CA PRO A 67 -2.41 16.54 4.07
C PRO A 67 -2.67 15.69 5.32
N GLY A 68 -2.44 14.38 5.20
CA GLY A 68 -2.39 13.44 6.30
C GLY A 68 -0.96 13.19 6.77
N ALA A 69 -0.73 12.04 7.42
CA ALA A 69 0.62 11.65 7.82
C ALA A 69 1.49 11.31 6.59
N ILE A 70 2.74 11.74 6.62
CA ILE A 70 3.77 11.28 5.69
C ILE A 70 4.42 10.05 6.28
N LEU A 71 4.37 8.95 5.54
CA LEU A 71 5.04 7.69 5.87
C LEU A 71 6.14 7.43 4.85
N ALA A 72 7.10 6.60 5.22
CA ALA A 72 8.13 6.07 4.35
C ALA A 72 7.89 4.59 4.10
N VAL A 73 7.97 4.18 2.84
CA VAL A 73 7.95 2.79 2.42
C VAL A 73 9.16 2.05 2.99
N ARG A 74 8.97 0.83 3.51
CA ARG A 74 10.03 0.01 4.10
C ARG A 74 10.37 -1.25 3.30
N VAL A 75 9.46 -1.71 2.46
CA VAL A 75 9.68 -2.87 1.59
C VAL A 75 9.74 -2.44 0.13
N PRO A 76 10.67 -2.98 -0.67
CA PRO A 76 10.72 -2.68 -2.10
C PRO A 76 9.61 -3.40 -2.85
N GLY A 77 9.36 -3.02 -4.11
CA GLY A 77 8.55 -3.83 -5.02
C GLY A 77 7.04 -3.65 -4.89
N ILE A 78 6.59 -2.64 -4.14
CA ILE A 78 5.17 -2.26 -4.10
C ILE A 78 4.81 -1.69 -5.47
N TYR A 79 3.89 -2.35 -6.19
CA TYR A 79 3.40 -1.89 -7.47
C TYR A 79 2.62 -0.59 -7.32
N ALA A 80 2.91 0.38 -8.20
CA ALA A 80 2.22 1.65 -8.26
C ALA A 80 2.00 2.08 -9.70
N ASP A 81 0.89 2.79 -9.95
CA ASP A 81 0.55 3.35 -11.25
C ASP A 81 0.24 4.84 -11.14
N VAL A 82 0.10 5.53 -12.26
CA VAL A 82 -0.21 6.96 -12.30
C VAL A 82 -1.50 7.25 -11.54
N ALA A 83 -1.47 8.28 -10.68
CA ALA A 83 -2.45 8.40 -9.61
C ALA A 83 -3.89 8.66 -10.06
N ASN A 84 -4.11 9.20 -11.26
CA ASN A 84 -5.44 9.44 -11.83
C ASN A 84 -5.82 8.40 -12.92
N THR A 85 -5.17 7.22 -12.95
CA THR A 85 -5.59 6.13 -13.84
C THR A 85 -7.04 5.72 -13.57
N GLU A 86 -7.80 5.46 -14.63
CA GLU A 86 -9.18 4.93 -14.57
C GLU A 86 -9.20 3.41 -14.38
N ASP A 87 -8.08 2.74 -14.64
CA ASP A 87 -7.94 1.30 -14.46
C ASP A 87 -7.79 0.92 -12.98
N ALA A 88 -8.19 -0.30 -12.64
CA ALA A 88 -7.91 -0.87 -11.33
C ALA A 88 -6.40 -1.06 -11.13
N ILE A 89 -5.83 -0.63 -10.01
CA ILE A 89 -4.40 -0.82 -9.76
C ILE A 89 -4.16 -2.25 -9.28
N VAL A 90 -3.15 -2.92 -9.86
CA VAL A 90 -2.75 -4.26 -9.41
C VAL A 90 -2.33 -4.19 -7.95
N ASN A 91 -3.04 -4.91 -7.08
CA ASN A 91 -2.73 -4.91 -5.67
C ASN A 91 -1.38 -5.59 -5.40
N THR A 92 -0.65 -5.03 -4.45
CA THR A 92 0.51 -5.68 -3.83
C THR A 92 0.06 -6.35 -2.54
N ASN A 93 0.37 -7.62 -2.35
CA ASN A 93 0.21 -8.31 -1.08
C ASN A 93 1.54 -8.33 -0.32
N VAL A 94 1.50 -8.10 0.99
CA VAL A 94 2.63 -8.28 1.88
C VAL A 94 2.27 -9.23 3.00
N ALA A 95 3.08 -10.27 3.17
CA ALA A 95 2.98 -11.22 4.26
C ALA A 95 4.39 -11.49 4.80
N ASN A 96 4.59 -11.35 6.11
CA ASN A 96 5.90 -11.58 6.75
C ASN A 96 7.06 -10.80 6.09
N GLY A 97 6.80 -9.56 5.67
CA GLY A 97 7.78 -8.72 4.95
C GLY A 97 8.06 -9.12 3.50
N GLN A 98 7.47 -10.21 3.01
CA GLN A 98 7.59 -10.62 1.61
C GLN A 98 6.49 -10.00 0.76
N VAL A 99 6.91 -9.42 -0.35
CA VAL A 99 6.06 -8.72 -1.31
C VAL A 99 5.71 -9.65 -2.46
N SER A 100 4.44 -9.72 -2.82
CA SER A 100 3.94 -10.45 -3.98
C SER A 100 2.83 -9.66 -4.66
N GLN A 101 2.74 -9.71 -5.99
CA GLN A 101 1.60 -9.10 -6.68
C GLN A 101 0.36 -9.98 -6.52
N ALA A 102 -0.82 -9.36 -6.54
CA ALA A 102 -2.07 -10.09 -6.60
C ALA A 102 -2.11 -10.99 -7.84
N THR A 103 -2.70 -12.17 -7.70
CA THR A 103 -2.93 -13.14 -8.77
C THR A 103 -4.41 -13.09 -9.22
N GLY A 104 -4.74 -13.75 -10.32
CA GLY A 104 -6.13 -13.87 -10.79
C GLY A 104 -6.64 -12.64 -11.53
N PHE A 105 -7.92 -12.31 -11.38
CA PHE A 105 -8.60 -11.28 -12.19
C PHE A 105 -7.89 -9.91 -12.13
N THR A 106 -7.48 -9.44 -10.95
CA THR A 106 -6.75 -8.18 -10.81
C THR A 106 -5.35 -8.22 -11.43
N ALA A 107 -4.74 -9.40 -11.55
CA ALA A 107 -3.47 -9.56 -12.28
C ALA A 107 -3.68 -9.56 -13.79
N ALA A 108 -4.80 -10.14 -14.24
CA ALA A 108 -5.13 -10.30 -15.66
C ALA A 108 -5.72 -9.03 -16.28
N PHE A 109 -6.36 -8.18 -15.47
CA PHE A 109 -7.08 -6.97 -15.92
C PHE A 109 -6.73 -5.71 -15.13
N GLY A 110 -5.79 -5.79 -14.19
CA GLY A 110 -5.27 -4.62 -13.51
C GLY A 110 -4.39 -3.79 -14.44
N SER A 111 -4.29 -2.50 -14.12
CA SER A 111 -3.66 -1.50 -14.95
C SER A 111 -2.21 -1.85 -15.26
N ASN A 112 -1.87 -1.72 -16.53
CA ASN A 112 -0.51 -1.51 -17.00
C ASN A 112 -0.60 -0.34 -17.98
N THR A 113 -0.64 0.89 -17.45
CA THR A 113 -0.71 2.11 -18.27
C THR A 113 0.52 2.32 -19.16
N GLY A 114 1.53 1.43 -19.10
CA GLY A 114 2.86 1.64 -19.66
C GLY A 114 3.68 2.70 -18.90
N LYS A 115 3.12 3.29 -17.83
CA LYS A 115 3.74 4.33 -17.00
C LYS A 115 3.92 3.90 -15.54
N SER A 116 3.56 2.66 -15.22
CA SER A 116 3.67 2.10 -13.87
C SER A 116 5.11 1.87 -13.43
N ARG A 117 5.31 1.75 -12.11
CA ARG A 117 6.61 1.44 -11.50
C ARG A 117 6.43 0.80 -10.13
N THR A 118 7.54 0.42 -9.51
CA THR A 118 7.55 0.04 -8.09
C THR A 118 7.94 1.23 -7.22
N LEU A 119 7.37 1.29 -6.03
CA LEU A 119 7.84 2.20 -4.97
C LEU A 119 9.14 1.65 -4.39
N ASN A 120 10.04 2.57 -4.05
CA ASN A 120 11.32 2.23 -3.43
C ASN A 120 11.23 2.35 -1.91
N PRO A 121 12.09 1.62 -1.17
CA PRO A 121 12.31 1.89 0.25
C PRO A 121 12.66 3.38 0.48
N ASN A 122 12.24 3.92 1.63
CA ASN A 122 12.29 5.32 2.03
C ASN A 122 11.50 6.31 1.18
N GLU A 123 10.80 5.85 0.14
CA GLU A 123 9.93 6.73 -0.63
C GLU A 123 8.77 7.22 0.23
N LYS A 124 8.54 8.54 0.20
CA LYS A 124 7.53 9.20 1.03
C LYS A 124 6.16 9.07 0.40
N VAL A 125 5.20 8.58 1.17
CA VAL A 125 3.83 8.34 0.77
C VAL A 125 2.84 8.89 1.79
N TYR A 126 1.70 9.33 1.31
CA TYR A 126 0.48 9.52 2.06
C TYR A 126 -0.35 8.23 2.08
N VAL A 127 -1.22 8.09 3.08
CA VAL A 127 -2.32 7.12 3.06
C VAL A 127 -3.60 7.86 2.69
N THR A 128 -4.32 7.42 1.65
CA THR A 128 -5.57 8.04 1.20
C THR A 128 -6.81 7.23 1.57
N ASP A 129 -6.67 5.91 1.75
CA ASP A 129 -7.73 5.05 2.28
C ASP A 129 -7.18 3.82 3.04
N VAL A 130 -7.98 3.29 3.96
CA VAL A 130 -7.68 2.12 4.81
C VAL A 130 -8.86 1.17 4.84
N LEU A 131 -8.83 0.10 4.05
CA LEU A 131 -9.93 -0.88 4.01
C LEU A 131 -9.58 -2.13 4.83
N VAL A 132 -10.40 -2.42 5.84
CA VAL A 132 -10.30 -3.67 6.62
C VAL A 132 -11.05 -4.76 5.88
N LYS A 133 -10.32 -5.73 5.33
CA LYS A 133 -10.85 -6.93 4.67
C LYS A 133 -10.90 -8.09 5.68
N ARG A 134 -11.33 -9.26 5.22
CA ARG A 134 -11.43 -10.47 6.06
C ARG A 134 -10.06 -10.99 6.55
N ASP A 135 -9.05 -10.96 5.68
CA ASP A 135 -7.72 -11.54 5.93
C ASP A 135 -6.58 -10.53 5.72
N ALA A 136 -6.92 -9.25 5.58
CA ALA A 136 -5.96 -8.22 5.25
C ALA A 136 -6.44 -6.83 5.66
N VAL A 137 -5.49 -5.92 5.86
CA VAL A 137 -5.73 -4.48 5.81
C VAL A 137 -5.17 -3.97 4.50
N GLN A 138 -6.01 -3.31 3.70
CA GLN A 138 -5.58 -2.64 2.48
C GLN A 138 -5.31 -1.17 2.76
N LEU A 139 -4.13 -0.69 2.38
CA LEU A 139 -3.77 0.71 2.35
C LEU A 139 -3.76 1.19 0.90
N GLU A 140 -4.43 2.31 0.63
CA GLU A 140 -4.18 3.08 -0.60
C GLU A 140 -3.07 4.09 -0.29
N LEU A 141 -1.93 3.94 -0.97
CA LEU A 141 -0.78 4.81 -0.83
C LEU A 141 -0.70 5.77 -2.01
N LEU A 142 -0.25 6.99 -1.76
CA LEU A 142 -0.07 8.02 -2.76
C LEU A 142 1.29 8.70 -2.54
N THR A 143 2.16 8.77 -3.56
CA THR A 143 3.47 9.41 -3.41
C THR A 143 3.33 10.88 -3.03
N VAL A 144 4.17 11.35 -2.11
CA VAL A 144 4.16 12.77 -1.71
C VAL A 144 4.55 13.65 -2.91
N ASP A 145 5.65 13.26 -3.56
CA ASP A 145 6.24 13.98 -4.67
C ASP A 145 5.48 13.73 -5.99
N VAL A 146 5.45 14.77 -6.82
CA VAL A 146 4.92 14.72 -8.18
C VAL A 146 6.08 14.39 -9.12
N THR A 147 5.90 13.36 -9.94
CA THR A 147 6.80 12.98 -11.02
C THR A 147 6.35 13.61 -12.33
N THR A 148 7.27 14.21 -13.07
CA THR A 148 7.03 14.62 -14.45
C THR A 148 7.24 13.42 -15.37
N LEU A 149 6.19 13.06 -16.11
CA LEU A 149 6.21 12.00 -17.10
C LEU A 149 6.93 12.44 -18.39
N ALA A 150 7.25 11.48 -19.26
CA ALA A 150 7.94 11.75 -20.53
C ALA A 150 7.16 12.69 -21.48
N ASP A 151 5.84 12.73 -21.35
CA ASP A 151 4.95 13.65 -22.10
C ASP A 151 4.81 15.03 -21.43
N GLY A 152 5.56 15.30 -20.36
CA GLY A 152 5.56 16.56 -19.62
C GLY A 152 4.44 16.69 -18.58
N GLN A 153 3.53 15.72 -18.48
CA GLN A 153 2.46 15.75 -17.47
C GLN A 153 3.01 15.43 -16.08
N GLY A 154 2.58 16.19 -15.07
CA GLY A 154 2.86 15.89 -13.67
C GLY A 154 1.87 14.85 -13.11
N THR A 155 2.38 13.81 -12.45
CA THR A 155 1.55 12.83 -11.74
C THR A 155 2.21 12.39 -10.44
N ARG A 156 1.39 12.09 -9.44
CA ARG A 156 1.78 11.18 -8.35
C ARG A 156 1.63 9.73 -8.80
N TYR A 157 2.15 8.83 -7.98
CA TYR A 157 1.90 7.40 -8.11
C TYR A 157 1.00 6.91 -6.98
N ARG A 158 0.03 6.08 -7.32
CA ARG A 158 -0.92 5.44 -6.39
C ARG A 158 -0.63 3.95 -6.33
N ALA A 159 -0.70 3.36 -5.15
CA ALA A 159 -0.49 1.94 -4.92
C ALA A 159 -1.57 1.39 -4.00
N GLU A 160 -1.95 0.13 -4.20
CA GLU A 160 -2.87 -0.59 -3.31
C GLU A 160 -2.14 -1.74 -2.64
N LEU A 161 -1.96 -1.66 -1.33
CA LEU A 161 -1.17 -2.57 -0.53
C LEU A 161 -2.06 -3.36 0.42
N ASN A 162 -2.19 -4.67 0.23
CA ASN A 162 -2.84 -5.59 1.17
C ASN A 162 -1.80 -6.18 2.14
N VAL A 163 -1.80 -5.72 3.39
CA VAL A 163 -1.05 -6.34 4.47
C VAL A 163 -1.83 -7.57 4.96
N LYS A 164 -1.33 -8.77 4.68
CA LYS A 164 -1.98 -10.04 4.99
C LYS A 164 -1.88 -10.36 6.48
N LEU A 165 -3.03 -10.58 7.09
CA LEU A 165 -3.24 -10.77 8.51
C LEU A 165 -4.24 -11.92 8.72
N PRO A 166 -3.80 -13.18 8.64
CA PRO A 166 -4.66 -14.32 8.92
C PRO A 166 -5.21 -14.23 10.35
N GLY A 167 -6.53 -14.34 10.52
CA GLY A 167 -7.16 -14.20 11.84
C GLY A 167 -7.33 -12.75 12.30
N LEU A 168 -7.39 -11.79 11.37
CA LEU A 168 -7.55 -10.36 11.67
C LEU A 168 -8.68 -10.04 12.67
N ASP A 169 -9.78 -10.80 12.62
CA ASP A 169 -10.97 -10.61 13.46
C ASP A 169 -10.70 -10.72 14.98
N SER A 170 -9.63 -11.42 15.38
CA SER A 170 -9.22 -11.59 16.77
C SER A 170 -7.96 -10.80 17.14
N MET A 171 -7.34 -10.09 16.19
CA MET A 171 -6.13 -9.31 16.45
C MET A 171 -6.46 -8.00 17.15
N LYS A 172 -5.55 -7.56 18.03
CA LYS A 172 -5.63 -6.23 18.64
C LYS A 172 -5.15 -5.19 17.62
N PRO A 173 -5.71 -3.96 17.63
CA PRO A 173 -5.25 -2.88 16.75
C PRO A 173 -3.74 -2.65 16.81
N GLU A 174 -3.16 -2.77 18.00
CA GLU A 174 -1.72 -2.61 18.24
C GLU A 174 -0.85 -3.60 17.45
N ASP A 175 -1.29 -4.86 17.33
CA ASP A 175 -0.54 -5.91 16.64
C ASP A 175 -0.72 -5.80 15.12
N VAL A 176 -1.91 -5.34 14.69
CA VAL A 176 -2.16 -4.97 13.28
C VAL A 176 -1.25 -3.80 12.89
N LYS A 177 -1.18 -2.76 13.73
CA LYS A 177 -0.30 -1.60 13.53
C LYS A 177 1.16 -2.03 13.43
N LYS A 178 1.67 -2.86 14.35
CA LYS A 178 3.05 -3.38 14.27
C LYS A 178 3.34 -4.07 12.94
N THR A 179 2.36 -4.80 12.40
CA THR A 179 2.50 -5.47 11.11
C THR A 179 2.54 -4.46 9.96
N ILE A 180 1.65 -3.47 9.96
CA ILE A 180 1.65 -2.39 8.96
C ILE A 180 2.95 -1.57 9.03
N ASP A 181 3.45 -1.31 10.24
CA ASP A 181 4.70 -0.59 10.50
C ASP A 181 5.92 -1.28 9.86
N THR A 182 5.85 -2.59 9.56
CA THR A 182 6.92 -3.28 8.81
C THR A 182 6.98 -2.88 7.34
N VAL A 183 5.90 -2.31 6.80
CA VAL A 183 5.72 -1.99 5.38
C VAL A 183 5.76 -0.48 5.13
N VAL A 184 5.14 0.30 6.01
CA VAL A 184 5.17 1.77 5.99
C VAL A 184 5.29 2.27 7.42
N ALA A 185 6.19 3.21 7.68
CA ALA A 185 6.37 3.78 9.02
C ALA A 185 6.68 5.27 8.94
N ASP A 186 6.77 5.93 10.09
CA ASP A 186 7.30 7.30 10.16
C ASP A 186 8.67 7.38 9.44
N PRO A 187 8.92 8.41 8.60
CA PRO A 187 10.17 8.54 7.84
C PRO A 187 11.43 8.52 8.70
N ALA A 188 11.42 9.06 9.92
CA ALA A 188 12.55 9.02 10.83
C ALA A 188 12.82 7.59 11.32
N VAL A 189 11.76 6.81 11.55
CA VAL A 189 11.86 5.39 11.94
C VAL A 189 12.33 4.55 10.75
N ALA A 190 11.79 4.76 9.55
CA ALA A 190 12.19 4.02 8.35
C ALA A 190 13.66 4.30 7.98
N SER A 191 14.09 5.55 8.03
CA SER A 191 15.49 5.94 7.78
C SER A 191 16.44 5.31 8.79
N ALA A 192 16.05 5.21 10.07
CA ALA A 192 16.81 4.54 11.11
C ALA A 192 16.87 3.00 10.94
N VAL A 193 15.95 2.40 10.19
CA VAL A 193 15.95 0.97 9.85
C VAL A 193 16.76 0.71 8.59
N GLU A 194 16.76 1.58 7.59
CA GLU A 194 17.64 1.40 6.44
C GLU A 194 19.11 1.66 6.77
N SER A 195 19.39 2.57 7.72
CA SER A 195 20.72 2.65 8.30
C SER A 195 21.12 1.36 9.03
N LYS A 196 20.17 0.47 9.39
CA LYS A 196 20.38 -0.89 9.93
C LYS A 196 20.73 -1.95 8.90
N THR A 197 21.09 -1.56 7.67
CA THR A 197 21.59 -2.52 6.67
C THR A 197 23.07 -2.76 6.87
N VAL A 198 23.42 -3.95 7.34
CA VAL A 198 24.81 -4.38 7.42
C VAL A 198 25.29 -4.80 6.03
N LYS A 199 26.36 -4.16 5.54
CA LYS A 199 26.99 -4.48 4.25
C LYS A 199 28.26 -5.30 4.46
N LEU A 200 28.60 -6.14 3.49
CA LEU A 200 29.90 -6.81 3.42
C LEU A 200 31.03 -5.77 3.55
N GLY A 201 32.03 -6.07 4.37
CA GLY A 201 33.18 -5.20 4.62
C GLY A 201 33.04 -4.19 5.76
N MET A 202 31.84 -4.01 6.34
CA MET A 202 31.65 -3.14 7.51
C MET A 202 32.43 -3.66 8.73
N SER A 203 32.93 -2.76 9.57
CA SER A 203 33.60 -3.11 10.83
C SER A 203 32.62 -3.52 11.93
N THR A 204 33.11 -4.23 12.94
CA THR A 204 32.33 -4.60 14.13
C THR A 204 31.74 -3.38 14.85
N ASP A 205 32.47 -2.26 14.92
CA ASP A 205 32.01 -1.02 15.54
C ASP A 205 30.93 -0.33 14.73
N GLU A 206 31.05 -0.31 13.40
CA GLU A 206 29.99 0.19 12.52
C GLU A 206 28.74 -0.66 12.65
N VAL A 207 28.87 -1.98 12.72
CA VAL A 207 27.73 -2.88 12.94
C VAL A 207 27.09 -2.65 14.31
N LYS A 208 27.86 -2.48 15.38
CA LYS A 208 27.31 -2.17 16.72
C LYS A 208 26.65 -0.79 16.79
N LYS A 209 27.21 0.21 16.12
CA LYS A 209 26.61 1.55 16.01
C LYS A 209 25.29 1.51 15.23
N THR A 210 25.22 0.60 14.27
CA THR A 210 24.11 0.43 13.36
C THR A 210 22.97 -0.38 13.98
N LEU A 211 23.26 -1.61 14.43
CA LEU A 211 22.29 -2.57 14.96
C LEU A 211 22.13 -2.54 16.49
N GLY A 212 23.03 -1.85 17.19
CA GLY A 212 23.17 -1.96 18.64
C GLY A 212 24.05 -3.16 19.05
N ASN A 213 24.06 -3.45 20.34
CA ASN A 213 24.79 -4.59 20.88
C ASN A 213 24.11 -5.90 20.48
N PRO A 214 24.87 -6.93 20.07
CA PRO A 214 24.31 -8.25 19.79
C PRO A 214 23.86 -8.96 21.06
N ASP A 215 22.89 -9.86 20.93
CA ASP A 215 22.41 -10.71 22.02
C ASP A 215 23.48 -11.73 22.44
N LYS A 216 24.30 -12.17 21.48
CA LYS A 216 25.42 -13.08 21.72
C LYS A 216 26.59 -12.80 20.81
N ILE A 217 27.80 -12.87 21.37
CA ILE A 217 29.05 -12.82 20.63
C ILE A 217 29.73 -14.19 20.74
N VAL A 218 30.11 -14.76 19.62
CA VAL A 218 30.98 -15.94 19.53
C VAL A 218 32.29 -15.50 18.88
N ASP A 219 33.35 -15.47 19.67
CA ASP A 219 34.69 -15.09 19.22
C ASP A 219 35.54 -16.34 18.96
N LEU A 220 35.98 -16.52 17.71
CA LEU A 220 36.85 -17.61 17.28
C LEU A 220 38.21 -17.08 16.78
N GLY A 221 38.61 -15.86 17.19
CA GLY A 221 39.85 -15.20 16.78
C GLY A 221 39.69 -14.43 15.48
N ALA A 222 40.29 -14.92 14.39
CA ALA A 222 40.18 -14.27 13.07
C ALA A 222 38.74 -14.22 12.54
N LYS A 223 37.85 -15.04 13.10
CA LYS A 223 36.43 -15.07 12.78
C LYS A 223 35.59 -14.75 14.02
N GLN A 224 34.69 -13.79 13.92
CA GLN A 224 33.72 -13.48 14.98
C GLN A 224 32.30 -13.65 14.45
N VAL A 225 31.36 -14.01 15.31
CA VAL A 225 29.95 -14.14 14.96
C VAL A 225 29.11 -13.37 15.96
N TYR A 226 28.34 -12.40 15.48
CA TYR A 226 27.40 -11.64 16.28
C TYR A 226 26.00 -12.13 15.97
N ILE A 227 25.27 -12.50 17.01
CA ILE A 227 23.89 -12.99 16.91
C ILE A 227 22.97 -11.90 17.43
N TYR A 228 22.05 -11.50 16.58
CA TYR A 228 20.92 -10.63 16.87
C TYR A 228 19.63 -11.44 16.75
N LYS A 229 18.56 -10.96 17.37
CA LYS A 229 17.24 -11.59 17.40
C LYS A 229 16.78 -12.24 16.08
N ASP A 230 17.01 -11.56 14.95
CA ASP A 230 16.52 -11.96 13.63
C ASP A 230 17.64 -12.22 12.61
N MET A 231 18.92 -12.16 13.00
CA MET A 231 20.06 -12.34 12.08
C MET A 231 21.38 -12.70 12.76
N LYS A 232 22.26 -13.34 12.01
CA LYS A 232 23.62 -13.69 12.39
C LYS A 232 24.60 -13.04 11.43
N ILE A 233 25.57 -12.33 11.97
CA ILE A 233 26.59 -11.65 11.18
C ILE A 233 27.93 -12.31 11.46
N VAL A 234 28.60 -12.72 10.39
CA VAL A 234 29.94 -13.31 10.45
C VAL A 234 30.95 -12.25 10.05
N PHE A 235 31.98 -12.12 10.85
CA PHE A 235 33.13 -11.27 10.59
C PHE A 235 34.36 -12.14 10.34
N ILE A 236 35.17 -11.76 9.36
CA ILE A 236 36.53 -12.26 9.17
C ILE A 236 37.44 -11.03 9.15
N ASP A 237 38.53 -11.06 9.92
CA ASP A 237 39.45 -9.93 10.07
C ASP A 237 38.75 -8.62 10.49
N SER A 238 37.80 -8.74 11.44
CA SER A 238 36.97 -7.65 11.97
C SER A 238 36.05 -6.96 10.93
N LYS A 239 35.86 -7.56 9.75
CA LYS A 239 34.97 -7.06 8.70
C LYS A 239 33.86 -8.06 8.40
N VAL A 240 32.67 -7.57 8.11
CA VAL A 240 31.52 -8.42 7.75
C VAL A 240 31.87 -9.24 6.50
N SER A 241 31.87 -10.54 6.65
CA SER A 241 32.10 -11.50 5.57
C SER A 241 30.82 -12.18 5.11
N ASP A 242 29.81 -12.28 5.98
CA ASP A 242 28.55 -12.96 5.69
C ASP A 242 27.42 -12.51 6.63
N VAL A 243 26.17 -12.59 6.17
CA VAL A 243 24.95 -12.30 6.94
C VAL A 243 23.93 -13.40 6.68
N GLN A 244 23.46 -14.04 7.76
CA GLN A 244 22.59 -15.22 7.74
C GLN A 244 21.33 -15.01 8.57
#